data_AF-A0A946QI94-F1
#
_entry.id   AF-A0A946QI94-F1
#
_cell.length_a   1.000
_cell.length_b   1.000
_cell.length_c   1.000
_cell.angle_alpha   90.00
_cell.angle_beta   90.00
_cell.angle_gamma   90.00
#
_symmetry.space_group_name_H-M   'P 1'
#
loop_
_entity.id
_entity.type
_entity.pdbx_description
1 polymer ?
#
loop_
_entity_poly.entity_id
_entity_poly.type
_entity_poly.pdbx_seq_one_letter_code
_entity_poly.pdbx_strand_id
1 'polypeptide(L)'
;MFEPRTYRHWIKGDDLVATVVTVKETDLYIRATKKMEAEAKASILKYRADLEQYIKATPQFLAALNPIEVSADAPAIVIDMAKAASKCGVGPMAAVAGAMSEYVGNDLLANSDEVIIENGGDLFLKVLTKKYIGIYAGDSVLSGKLALEVLPDETPLGICTSSGTVGHSLS
;
A
#
# COMPACT_ATOMS: atom_id res chain seq x y z
N MET A 1 -10.35 14.87 5.89
CA MET A 1 -9.54 16.12 5.88
C MET A 1 -8.20 15.76 5.25
N PHE A 2 -7.62 16.59 4.36
CA PHE A 2 -6.31 16.30 3.77
C PHE A 2 -5.23 16.52 4.84
N GLU A 3 -4.45 15.49 5.14
CA GLU A 3 -3.31 15.59 6.06
C GLU A 3 -2.02 15.65 5.23
N PRO A 4 -1.27 16.76 5.28
CA PRO A 4 -0.07 16.92 4.45
C PRO A 4 0.98 15.86 4.84
N ARG A 5 1.43 15.08 3.85
CA ARG A 5 2.42 13.99 4.03
C ARG A 5 3.84 14.53 4.16
N THR A 6 4.07 15.40 5.15
CA THR A 6 5.35 16.09 5.38
C THR A 6 6.50 15.13 5.67
N TYR A 7 6.22 13.93 6.17
CA TYR A 7 7.21 12.87 6.38
C TYR A 7 7.89 12.39 5.10
N ARG A 8 7.27 12.56 3.92
CA ARG A 8 7.91 12.20 2.63
C ARG A 8 9.18 13.01 2.38
N HIS A 9 9.35 14.19 2.99
CA HIS A 9 10.60 14.96 2.93
C HIS A 9 11.77 14.31 3.68
N TRP A 10 11.51 13.34 4.55
CA TRP A 10 12.55 12.63 5.30
C TRP A 10 13.16 11.48 4.50
N ILE A 11 12.54 11.09 3.39
CA ILE A 11 13.03 10.03 2.51
C ILE A 11 14.33 10.51 1.87
N LYS A 12 15.40 9.73 2.06
CA LYS A 12 16.73 9.99 1.51
C LYS A 12 17.10 8.95 0.45
N GLY A 13 18.13 9.25 -0.33
CA GLY A 13 18.70 8.37 -1.35
C GLY A 13 18.36 8.85 -2.75
N ASP A 14 19.35 8.88 -3.63
CA ASP A 14 19.24 9.37 -5.00
C ASP A 14 19.26 8.23 -6.03
N ASP A 15 19.20 6.99 -5.56
CA ASP A 15 19.28 5.75 -6.34
C ASP A 15 17.99 5.42 -7.09
N LEU A 16 16.83 5.81 -6.54
CA LEU A 16 15.51 5.58 -7.14
C LEU A 16 14.76 6.89 -7.36
N VAL A 17 14.11 6.99 -8.52
CA VAL A 17 13.29 8.12 -8.94
C VAL A 17 11.94 8.08 -8.25
N ALA A 18 11.59 9.18 -7.59
CA ALA A 18 10.30 9.35 -6.94
C ALA A 18 9.21 9.80 -7.94
N THR A 19 8.04 9.18 -7.86
CA THR A 19 6.83 9.55 -8.59
C THR A 19 5.65 9.52 -7.62
N VAL A 20 4.78 10.54 -7.65
CA VAL A 20 3.52 10.55 -6.88
C VAL A 20 2.37 10.38 -7.85
N VAL A 21 1.50 9.41 -7.58
CA VAL A 21 0.34 9.11 -8.42
C VAL A 21 -0.90 9.02 -7.55
N THR A 22 -1.83 9.94 -7.75
CA THR A 22 -3.09 9.99 -7.02
C THR A 22 -4.26 9.70 -7.96
N VAL A 23 -5.12 8.76 -7.60
CA VAL A 23 -6.38 8.44 -8.29
C VAL A 23 -7.48 8.30 -7.24
N LYS A 24 -8.39 9.27 -7.19
CA LYS A 24 -9.41 9.41 -6.13
C LYS A 24 -8.75 9.37 -4.73
N GLU A 25 -9.10 8.39 -3.90
CA GLU A 25 -8.57 8.23 -2.54
C GLU A 25 -7.21 7.51 -2.48
N THR A 26 -6.80 6.86 -3.58
CA THR A 26 -5.51 6.17 -3.65
C THR A 26 -4.41 7.19 -3.94
N ASP A 27 -3.44 7.34 -3.04
CA ASP A 27 -2.31 8.25 -3.18
C ASP A 27 -0.99 7.50 -2.98
N LEU A 28 -0.37 7.08 -4.08
CA LEU A 28 0.86 6.30 -4.05
C LEU A 28 2.08 7.21 -4.17
N TYR A 29 3.01 7.07 -3.24
CA TYR A 29 4.38 7.53 -3.40
C TYR A 29 5.26 6.35 -3.82
N ILE A 30 5.80 6.44 -5.04
CA ILE A 30 6.47 5.34 -5.71
C ILE A 30 7.95 5.71 -5.89
N ARG A 31 8.84 4.79 -5.56
CA ARG A 31 10.26 4.86 -5.91
C ARG A 31 10.62 3.68 -6.80
N ALA A 32 11.17 3.97 -7.98
CA ALA A 32 11.55 2.97 -8.96
C ALA A 32 12.81 3.42 -9.73
N THR A 33 13.35 2.56 -10.60
CA THR A 33 14.57 2.86 -11.38
C THR A 33 14.37 3.97 -12.42
N LYS A 34 13.11 4.28 -12.77
CA LYS A 34 12.70 5.37 -13.66
C LYS A 34 11.32 5.88 -13.26
N LYS A 35 10.85 6.98 -13.88
CA LYS A 35 9.48 7.49 -13.68
C LYS A 35 8.46 6.46 -14.17
N MET A 36 7.39 6.23 -13.40
CA MET A 36 6.38 5.18 -13.61
C MET A 36 4.94 5.73 -13.59
N GLU A 37 4.75 7.02 -13.85
CA GLU A 37 3.46 7.68 -13.63
C GLU A 37 2.32 7.07 -14.45
N ALA A 38 2.58 6.76 -15.73
CA ALA A 38 1.57 6.23 -16.64
C ALA A 38 1.22 4.78 -16.29
N GLU A 39 2.23 3.95 -16.04
CA GLU A 39 2.12 2.54 -15.67
C GLU A 39 1.39 2.40 -14.33
N ALA A 40 1.78 3.19 -13.33
CA ALA A 40 1.16 3.18 -12.02
C ALA A 40 -0.30 3.65 -12.10
N LYS A 41 -0.58 4.73 -12.82
CA LYS A 41 -1.95 5.23 -12.99
C LYS A 41 -2.85 4.20 -13.67
N ALA A 42 -2.36 3.52 -14.70
CA ALA A 42 -3.10 2.46 -15.38
C ALA A 42 -3.39 1.27 -14.45
N SER A 43 -2.39 0.83 -13.67
CA SER A 43 -2.54 -0.26 -12.71
C SER A 43 -3.51 0.09 -11.57
N ILE A 44 -3.41 1.30 -11.01
CA ILE A 44 -4.36 1.79 -9.99
C ILE A 44 -5.79 1.78 -10.55
N LEU A 45 -6.01 2.31 -11.76
CA LEU A 45 -7.33 2.34 -12.38
C LEU A 45 -7.92 0.94 -12.61
N LYS A 46 -7.09 -0.01 -13.05
CA LYS A 46 -7.47 -1.42 -13.23
C LYS A 46 -7.98 -2.03 -11.93
N TYR A 47 -7.18 -2.01 -10.86
CA TYR A 47 -7.56 -2.66 -9.61
C TYR A 47 -8.66 -1.91 -8.85
N ARG A 48 -8.73 -0.59 -8.98
CA ARG A 48 -9.87 0.18 -8.49
C ARG A 48 -11.16 -0.18 -9.22
N ALA A 49 -11.12 -0.37 -10.54
CA ALA A 49 -12.31 -0.78 -11.29
C ALA A 49 -12.80 -2.15 -10.84
N ASP A 50 -11.90 -3.12 -10.66
CA ASP A 50 -12.23 -4.45 -10.14
C ASP A 50 -12.91 -4.36 -8.75
N LEU A 51 -12.34 -3.57 -7.84
CA LEU A 51 -12.88 -3.37 -6.49
C LEU A 51 -14.23 -2.62 -6.52
N GLU A 52 -14.32 -1.52 -7.25
CA GLU A 52 -15.54 -0.71 -7.33
C GLU A 52 -16.70 -1.51 -7.96
N GLN A 53 -16.41 -2.32 -8.99
CA GLN A 53 -17.41 -3.22 -9.59
C GLN A 53 -17.85 -4.31 -8.61
N TYR A 54 -16.91 -4.94 -7.90
CA TYR A 54 -17.23 -5.97 -6.92
C TYR A 54 -18.06 -5.41 -5.76
N ILE A 55 -17.67 -4.25 -5.20
CA ILE A 55 -18.40 -3.56 -4.13
C ILE A 55 -19.81 -3.19 -4.59
N LYS A 56 -19.98 -2.75 -5.85
CA LYS A 56 -21.31 -2.45 -6.39
C LYS A 56 -22.22 -3.67 -6.42
N ALA A 57 -21.69 -4.85 -6.76
CA ALA A 57 -22.44 -6.10 -6.76
C ALA A 57 -22.62 -6.67 -5.33
N THR A 58 -21.66 -6.40 -4.44
CA THR A 58 -21.57 -6.96 -3.09
C THR A 58 -21.32 -5.84 -2.07
N PRO A 59 -22.29 -4.96 -1.76
CA PRO A 59 -22.07 -3.77 -0.93
C PRO A 59 -21.57 -4.06 0.48
N GLN A 60 -21.91 -5.24 1.02
CA GLN A 60 -21.42 -5.74 2.29
C GLN A 60 -19.87 -5.84 2.36
N PHE A 61 -19.17 -5.98 1.23
CA PHE A 61 -17.72 -5.99 1.20
C PHE A 61 -17.11 -4.68 1.71
N LEU A 62 -17.74 -3.55 1.39
CA LEU A 62 -17.30 -2.23 1.84
C LEU A 62 -17.61 -1.98 3.32
N ALA A 63 -18.77 -2.45 3.80
CA ALA A 63 -19.29 -2.12 5.12
C ALA A 63 -18.90 -3.12 6.22
N ALA A 64 -18.41 -4.31 5.86
CA ALA A 64 -18.06 -5.35 6.82
C ALA A 64 -16.91 -4.91 7.73
N LEU A 65 -17.10 -5.08 9.04
CA LEU A 65 -16.05 -4.95 10.05
C LEU A 65 -15.50 -6.29 10.53
N ASN A 66 -16.13 -7.39 10.11
CA ASN A 66 -15.73 -8.77 10.40
C ASN A 66 -15.38 -9.48 9.08
N PRO A 67 -14.65 -10.61 9.14
CA PRO A 67 -14.34 -11.40 7.96
C PRO A 67 -15.61 -11.78 7.19
N ILE A 68 -15.51 -11.77 5.87
CA ILE A 68 -16.56 -12.26 4.97
C ILE A 68 -15.96 -13.23 3.96
N GLU A 69 -16.74 -14.23 3.59
CA GLU A 69 -16.38 -15.12 2.49
C GLU A 69 -16.66 -14.44 1.16
N VAL A 70 -15.75 -14.66 0.21
CA VAL A 70 -15.88 -14.19 -1.17
C VAL A 70 -15.77 -15.38 -2.10
N SER A 71 -16.49 -15.31 -3.22
CA SER A 71 -16.48 -16.38 -4.21
C SER A 71 -15.09 -16.54 -4.84
N ALA A 72 -14.75 -17.77 -5.24
CA ALA A 72 -13.47 -18.09 -5.86
C ALA A 72 -13.28 -17.49 -7.27
N ASP A 73 -14.35 -17.02 -7.89
CA ASP A 73 -14.35 -16.28 -9.17
C ASP A 73 -14.30 -14.75 -9.00
N ALA A 74 -14.24 -14.26 -7.75
CA ALA A 74 -14.05 -12.84 -7.50
C ALA A 74 -12.67 -12.36 -8.02
N PRO A 75 -12.50 -11.05 -8.28
CA PRO A 75 -11.20 -10.51 -8.67
C PRO A 75 -10.10 -10.89 -7.66
N ALA A 76 -8.89 -11.15 -8.14
CA ALA A 76 -7.80 -11.64 -7.28
C ALA A 76 -7.55 -10.72 -6.06
N ILE A 77 -7.56 -9.40 -6.26
CA ILE A 77 -7.39 -8.42 -5.18
C ILE A 77 -8.48 -8.52 -4.10
N VAL A 78 -9.73 -8.82 -4.50
CA VAL A 78 -10.85 -9.03 -3.57
C VAL A 78 -10.62 -10.28 -2.73
N ILE A 79 -10.20 -11.38 -3.38
CA ILE A 79 -9.92 -12.65 -2.73
C ILE A 79 -8.79 -12.48 -1.71
N ASP A 80 -7.70 -11.82 -2.08
CA ASP A 80 -6.56 -11.66 -1.21
C ASP A 80 -6.83 -10.71 -0.04
N MET A 81 -7.58 -9.62 -0.27
CA MET A 81 -8.07 -8.76 0.81
C MET A 81 -8.93 -9.54 1.81
N ALA A 82 -9.87 -10.37 1.34
CA ALA A 82 -10.72 -11.17 2.22
C ALA A 82 -9.91 -12.20 3.02
N LYS A 83 -8.94 -12.88 2.38
CA LYS A 83 -8.03 -13.81 3.05
C LYS A 83 -7.18 -13.12 4.11
N ALA A 84 -6.61 -11.96 3.80
CA ALA A 84 -5.79 -11.19 4.74
C ALA A 84 -6.63 -10.75 5.95
N ALA A 85 -7.81 -10.20 5.71
CA ALA A 85 -8.71 -9.74 6.75
C ALA A 85 -9.22 -10.89 7.65
N SER A 86 -9.49 -12.06 7.06
CA SER A 86 -9.89 -13.27 7.80
C SER A 86 -8.84 -13.71 8.83
N LYS A 87 -7.54 -13.66 8.48
CA LYS A 87 -6.44 -13.99 9.40
C LYS A 87 -6.38 -13.08 10.62
N CYS A 88 -6.87 -11.84 10.48
CA CYS A 88 -6.82 -10.82 11.54
C CYS A 88 -8.18 -10.60 12.22
N GLY A 89 -9.25 -11.28 11.78
CA GLY A 89 -10.59 -11.12 12.35
C GLY A 89 -11.25 -9.77 12.05
N VAL A 90 -10.90 -9.13 10.93
CA VAL A 90 -11.42 -7.81 10.52
C VAL A 90 -12.13 -7.87 9.17
N GLY A 91 -12.75 -6.77 8.76
CA GLY A 91 -13.36 -6.62 7.43
C GLY A 91 -12.33 -6.46 6.29
N PRO A 92 -12.65 -6.87 5.04
CA PRO A 92 -11.71 -6.83 3.92
C PRO A 92 -11.14 -5.46 3.60
N MET A 93 -11.93 -4.39 3.81
CA MET A 93 -11.48 -3.02 3.53
C MET A 93 -10.33 -2.56 4.42
N ALA A 94 -10.08 -3.22 5.56
CA ALA A 94 -8.90 -2.96 6.38
C ALA A 94 -7.59 -3.29 5.64
N ALA A 95 -7.63 -4.13 4.61
CA ALA A 95 -6.46 -4.50 3.81
C ALA A 95 -6.30 -3.69 2.51
N VAL A 96 -7.19 -2.74 2.21
CA VAL A 96 -7.29 -2.13 0.87
C VAL A 96 -6.03 -1.38 0.44
N ALA A 97 -5.39 -0.65 1.34
CA ALA A 97 -4.23 0.18 1.01
C ALA A 97 -2.99 -0.68 0.77
N GLY A 98 -2.71 -1.65 1.65
CA GLY A 98 -1.68 -2.67 1.46
C GLY A 98 -1.89 -3.50 0.20
N ALA A 99 -3.11 -3.98 -0.06
CA ALA A 99 -3.43 -4.73 -1.28
C ALA A 99 -3.19 -3.90 -2.54
N MET A 100 -3.58 -2.62 -2.55
CA MET A 100 -3.31 -1.73 -3.68
C MET A 100 -1.81 -1.52 -3.89
N SER A 101 -1.04 -1.34 -2.81
CA SER A 101 0.43 -1.22 -2.89
C SER A 101 1.08 -2.48 -3.46
N GLU A 102 0.64 -3.66 -3.02
CA GLU A 102 1.17 -4.94 -3.49
C GLU A 102 0.85 -5.17 -4.97
N TYR A 103 -0.41 -5.01 -5.36
CA TYR A 103 -0.86 -5.29 -6.73
C TYR A 103 -0.26 -4.31 -7.74
N VAL A 104 -0.24 -3.01 -7.43
CA VAL A 104 0.44 -2.02 -8.26
C VAL A 104 1.95 -2.25 -8.28
N GLY A 105 2.53 -2.59 -7.13
CA GLY A 105 3.97 -2.88 -7.01
C GLY A 105 4.39 -4.02 -7.93
N ASN A 106 3.65 -5.12 -7.92
CA ASN A 106 3.89 -6.26 -8.78
C ASN A 106 3.72 -5.93 -10.28
N ASP A 107 2.71 -5.16 -10.67
CA ASP A 107 2.55 -4.70 -12.06
C ASP A 107 3.74 -3.84 -12.51
N LEU A 108 4.26 -2.96 -11.64
CA LEU A 108 5.41 -2.09 -11.95
C LEU A 108 6.73 -2.85 -12.07
N LEU A 109 6.87 -3.99 -11.41
CA LEU A 109 8.07 -4.84 -11.51
C LEU A 109 8.31 -5.40 -12.91
N ALA A 110 7.30 -5.38 -13.79
CA ALA A 110 7.49 -5.69 -15.21
C ALA A 110 8.38 -4.66 -15.94
N ASN A 111 8.56 -3.46 -15.36
CA ASN A 111 9.27 -2.34 -15.98
C ASN A 111 10.42 -1.79 -15.10
N SER A 112 10.62 -2.32 -13.90
CA SER A 112 11.62 -1.88 -12.92
C SER A 112 12.07 -3.04 -12.04
N ASP A 113 13.38 -3.19 -11.84
CA ASP A 113 13.91 -4.24 -10.97
C ASP A 113 13.75 -3.91 -9.46
N GLU A 114 13.58 -2.63 -9.13
CA GLU A 114 13.31 -2.14 -7.78
C GLU A 114 12.04 -1.30 -7.77
N VAL A 115 11.14 -1.57 -6.82
CA VAL A 115 9.91 -0.81 -6.61
C VAL A 115 9.65 -0.71 -5.11
N ILE A 116 9.48 0.51 -4.62
CA ILE A 116 8.94 0.79 -3.28
C ILE A 116 7.67 1.61 -3.48
N ILE A 117 6.57 1.14 -2.91
CA ILE A 117 5.29 1.88 -2.92
C ILE A 117 4.89 2.17 -1.49
N GLU A 118 4.58 3.43 -1.21
CA GLU A 118 3.90 3.87 0.01
C GLU A 118 2.48 4.32 -0.33
N ASN A 119 1.52 3.81 0.44
CA ASN A 119 0.11 4.18 0.40
C ASN A 119 -0.38 4.47 1.82
N GLY A 120 -0.05 5.66 2.34
CA GLY A 120 -0.28 6.01 3.73
C GLY A 120 0.65 5.23 4.67
N GLY A 121 0.06 4.37 5.50
CA GLY A 121 0.79 3.55 6.47
C GLY A 121 1.30 2.22 5.92
N ASP A 122 0.97 1.90 4.65
CA ASP A 122 1.26 0.63 4.02
C ASP A 122 2.35 0.74 2.96
N LEU A 123 3.32 -0.17 3.01
CA LEU A 123 4.44 -0.26 2.10
C LEU A 123 4.46 -1.59 1.38
N PHE A 124 4.77 -1.56 0.09
CA PHE A 124 5.27 -2.69 -0.67
C PHE A 124 6.72 -2.42 -1.07
N LEU A 125 7.61 -3.40 -0.89
CA LEU A 125 9.02 -3.27 -1.22
C LEU A 125 9.51 -4.46 -2.04
N LYS A 126 10.15 -4.18 -3.16
CA LYS A 126 11.08 -5.07 -3.85
C LYS A 126 12.34 -4.29 -4.15
N VAL A 127 13.44 -4.68 -3.53
CA VAL A 127 14.71 -3.91 -3.56
C VAL A 127 15.89 -4.83 -3.85
N LEU A 128 16.95 -4.26 -4.40
CA LEU A 128 18.22 -4.95 -4.69
C LEU A 128 19.33 -4.53 -3.72
N THR A 129 19.11 -3.46 -2.96
CA THR A 129 20.01 -2.99 -1.92
C THR A 129 19.29 -2.85 -0.60
N LYS A 130 20.04 -3.02 0.50
CA LYS A 130 19.53 -2.86 1.85
C LYS A 130 18.85 -1.51 2.05
N LYS A 131 17.65 -1.51 2.63
CA LYS A 131 16.90 -0.29 2.97
C LYS A 131 16.64 -0.19 4.47
N TYR A 132 16.47 1.04 4.94
CA TYR A 132 16.00 1.34 6.30
C TYR A 132 14.63 2.00 6.20
N ILE A 133 13.62 1.36 6.78
CA ILE A 133 12.24 1.83 6.77
C ILE A 133 11.99 2.58 8.08
N GLY A 134 12.05 3.90 7.99
CA GLY A 134 11.85 4.79 9.14
C GLY A 134 10.42 4.71 9.68
N ILE A 135 10.29 4.70 11.00
CA ILE A 135 8.99 4.73 11.68
C ILE A 135 8.65 6.19 12.02
N TYR A 136 7.54 6.67 11.47
CA TYR A 136 6.95 7.95 11.84
C TYR A 136 5.86 7.73 12.88
N ALA A 137 6.04 8.32 14.05
CA ALA A 137 5.16 8.13 15.21
C ALA A 137 4.57 9.45 15.72
N GLY A 138 4.30 10.41 14.82
CA GLY A 138 3.76 11.73 15.16
C GLY A 138 4.65 12.49 16.15
N ASP A 139 4.04 13.00 17.23
CA ASP A 139 4.71 13.75 18.30
C ASP A 139 5.52 12.88 19.28
N SER A 140 5.51 11.55 19.09
CA SER A 140 6.31 10.65 19.92
C SER A 140 7.80 10.99 19.83
N VAL A 141 8.49 10.93 20.97
CA VAL A 141 9.95 11.12 21.05
C VAL A 141 10.75 10.10 20.23
N LEU A 142 10.12 9.00 19.80
CA LEU A 142 10.70 7.96 18.96
C LEU A 142 10.55 8.23 17.45
N SER A 143 9.72 9.21 17.06
CA SER A 143 9.47 9.54 15.66
C SER A 143 10.76 9.89 14.94
N GLY A 144 11.04 9.20 13.82
CA GLY A 144 12.28 9.37 13.05
C GLY A 144 13.56 8.86 13.71
N LYS A 145 13.47 8.18 14.86
CA LYS A 145 14.63 7.58 15.56
C LYS A 145 14.73 6.07 15.43
N LEU A 146 13.67 5.41 14.98
CA LEU A 146 13.63 3.97 14.75
C LEU A 146 13.47 3.69 13.27
N ALA A 147 14.14 2.64 12.80
CA ALA A 147 13.96 2.12 11.46
C ALA A 147 14.04 0.59 11.48
N LEU A 148 13.26 -0.04 10.60
CA LEU A 148 13.38 -1.45 10.30
C LEU A 148 14.43 -1.62 9.21
N GLU A 149 15.42 -2.47 9.44
CA GLU A 149 16.35 -2.90 8.39
C GLU A 149 15.66 -3.94 7.52
N VAL A 150 15.73 -3.77 6.20
CA VAL A 150 15.18 -4.71 5.20
C VAL A 150 16.26 -5.06 4.20
N LEU A 151 16.54 -6.35 4.07
CA LEU A 151 17.51 -6.91 3.14
C LEU A 151 16.83 -7.32 1.82
N PRO A 152 17.56 -7.31 0.68
CA PRO A 152 17.00 -7.64 -0.63
C PRO A 152 16.33 -9.02 -0.72
N ASP A 153 16.88 -10.02 -0.04
CA ASP A 153 16.42 -11.41 -0.01
C ASP A 153 15.14 -11.62 0.80
N GLU A 154 14.75 -10.65 1.63
CA GLU A 154 13.48 -10.62 2.33
C GLU A 154 12.33 -10.12 1.45
N THR A 155 12.64 -9.61 0.24
CA THR A 155 11.66 -8.96 -0.64
C THR A 155 11.25 -9.81 -1.85
N PRO A 156 9.98 -9.78 -2.30
CA PRO A 156 8.95 -8.78 -1.99
C PRO A 156 8.39 -8.86 -0.56
N LEU A 157 8.22 -7.70 0.08
CA LEU A 157 7.78 -7.57 1.48
C LEU A 157 6.72 -6.47 1.61
N GLY A 158 5.69 -6.75 2.41
CA GLY A 158 4.73 -5.75 2.87
C GLY A 158 5.05 -5.28 4.29
N ILE A 159 5.00 -3.97 4.55
CA ILE A 159 5.10 -3.40 5.91
C ILE A 159 3.91 -2.47 6.11
N CYS A 160 3.04 -2.80 7.07
CA CYS A 160 1.78 -2.10 7.31
C CYS A 160 1.74 -1.54 8.73
N THR A 161 1.16 -0.36 8.89
CA THR A 161 0.96 0.26 10.21
C THR A 161 -0.45 0.82 10.34
N SER A 162 -1.05 0.66 11.52
CA SER A 162 -2.30 1.36 11.84
C SER A 162 -1.99 2.81 12.19
N SER A 163 -2.90 3.71 11.82
CA SER A 163 -2.79 5.13 12.12
C SER A 163 -3.91 5.60 13.04
N GLY A 164 -3.97 5.02 14.24
CA GLY A 164 -4.99 5.39 15.24
C GLY A 164 -4.89 6.85 15.75
N THR A 165 -3.75 7.51 15.55
CA THR A 165 -3.49 8.90 15.99
C THR A 165 -2.98 9.83 14.88
N VAL A 166 -2.60 9.31 13.71
CA VAL A 166 -1.98 10.07 12.62
C VAL A 166 -2.57 9.63 11.28
N GLY A 167 -3.89 9.78 11.15
CA GLY A 167 -4.66 9.33 9.99
C GLY A 167 -6.13 9.10 10.29
N HIS A 168 -6.92 8.78 9.26
CA HIS A 168 -8.37 8.60 9.36
C HIS A 168 -8.80 7.12 9.41
N SER A 169 -7.85 6.18 9.52
CA SER A 169 -8.16 4.76 9.48
C SER A 169 -8.87 4.34 10.78
N LEU A 170 -10.17 4.08 10.67
CA LEU A 170 -10.92 3.28 11.62
C LEU A 170 -10.60 1.81 11.33
N SER A 171 -9.75 1.23 12.17
CA SER A 171 -9.51 -0.21 12.27
C SER A 171 -10.26 -0.78 13.46
#